data_AF-A0A2V9DGR9-F1
#
_entry.id   AF-A0A2V9DGR9-F1
#
_cell.length_a   1.000
_cell.length_b   1.000
_cell.length_c   1.000
_cell.angle_alpha   90.00
_cell.angle_beta   90.00
_cell.angle_gamma   90.00
#
_symmetry.space_group_name_H-M   'P 1'
#
loop_
_entity.id
_entity.type
_entity.pdbx_description
1 polymer ?
#
loop_
_entity_poly.entity_id
_entity_poly.type
_entity_poly.pdbx_seq_one_letter_code
_entity_poly.pdbx_strand_id
1 'polypeptide(L)'
;MTDIGSEINAALVGDGPIPRERVLVWIEAAADLSTIAKLYRLTDEGYYRIRPELGREVTCGLIQRYFLQCIRQGVDDDEIQGRYEAARSLHLWFCHLSEVADTTTILAAAARAVTELFLTAGEDVRGAIETGFLEHVLETAALRPYFDHWSSDTRLKEAWERAMEWGKAHPDYTWGLLKQLRKLESK
;
A
#
# COMPACT_ATOMS: atom_id res chain seq x y z
N MET A 1 -28.38 11.49 -8.76
CA MET A 1 -26.90 11.48 -8.82
C MET A 1 -26.49 10.04 -9.06
N THR A 2 -25.75 9.76 -10.12
CA THR A 2 -25.25 8.41 -10.38
C THR A 2 -24.31 8.00 -9.25
N ASP A 3 -24.52 6.82 -8.69
CA ASP A 3 -23.63 6.25 -7.68
C ASP A 3 -22.26 5.95 -8.32
N ILE A 4 -21.22 6.63 -7.84
CA ILE A 4 -19.84 6.47 -8.33
C ILE A 4 -19.38 5.02 -8.21
N GLY A 5 -19.79 4.30 -7.17
CA GLY A 5 -19.46 2.90 -6.99
C GLY A 5 -19.99 2.03 -8.13
N SER A 6 -21.21 2.29 -8.58
CA SER A 6 -21.81 1.62 -9.73
C SER A 6 -21.09 1.92 -11.05
N GLU A 7 -20.61 3.15 -11.23
CA GLU A 7 -19.84 3.51 -12.43
C GLU A 7 -18.47 2.81 -12.48
N ILE A 8 -17.77 2.73 -11.36
CA ILE A 8 -16.49 2.02 -11.26
C ILE A 8 -16.69 0.53 -11.53
N ASN A 9 -17.74 -0.08 -10.99
CA ASN A 9 -18.08 -1.48 -11.27
C ASN A 9 -18.36 -1.73 -12.75
N ALA A 10 -19.11 -0.83 -13.40
CA ALA A 10 -19.33 -0.91 -14.84
C ALA A 10 -18.01 -0.81 -15.63
N ALA A 11 -17.08 0.03 -15.19
CA ALA A 11 -15.76 0.14 -15.80
C ALA A 11 -14.90 -1.11 -15.57
N LEU A 12 -14.97 -1.74 -14.39
CA LEU A 12 -14.25 -2.99 -14.08
C LEU A 12 -14.72 -4.15 -14.98
N VAL A 13 -16.03 -4.30 -15.17
CA VAL A 13 -16.62 -5.41 -15.96
C VAL A 13 -16.56 -5.16 -17.47
N GLY A 14 -16.58 -3.91 -17.93
CA GLY A 14 -16.55 -3.59 -19.34
C GLY A 14 -15.19 -3.83 -20.00
N ASP A 15 -15.17 -4.02 -21.32
CA ASP A 15 -13.94 -4.19 -22.10
C ASP A 15 -13.42 -2.88 -22.74
N GLY A 16 -14.21 -1.80 -22.62
CA GLY A 16 -13.92 -0.51 -23.23
C GLY A 16 -12.78 0.26 -22.57
N PRO A 17 -12.19 1.25 -23.28
CA PRO A 17 -11.25 2.18 -22.68
C PRO A 17 -11.93 3.01 -21.58
N ILE A 18 -11.18 3.26 -20.51
CA ILE A 18 -11.62 4.06 -19.36
C ILE A 18 -10.95 5.44 -19.48
N PRO A 19 -11.71 6.54 -19.63
CA PRO A 19 -11.11 7.87 -19.70
C PRO A 19 -10.38 8.24 -18.41
N ARG A 20 -9.12 8.67 -18.51
CA ARG A 20 -8.30 9.09 -17.35
C ARG A 20 -9.00 10.13 -16.49
N GLU A 21 -9.58 11.13 -17.13
CA GLU A 21 -10.25 12.26 -16.50
C GLU A 21 -11.42 11.76 -15.63
N ARG A 22 -12.09 10.69 -16.07
CA ARG A 22 -13.16 10.07 -15.30
C ARG A 22 -12.63 9.39 -14.04
N VAL A 23 -11.53 8.66 -14.15
CA VAL A 23 -10.88 8.02 -13.00
C VAL A 23 -10.41 9.06 -11.98
N LEU A 24 -9.85 10.19 -12.44
CA LEU A 24 -9.43 11.28 -11.55
C LEU A 24 -10.61 11.86 -10.74
N VAL A 25 -11.75 12.10 -11.40
CA VAL A 25 -12.97 12.56 -10.73
C VAL A 25 -13.44 11.54 -9.69
N TRP A 26 -13.41 10.24 -10.01
CA TRP A 26 -13.76 9.20 -9.04
C TRP A 26 -12.80 9.15 -7.85
N ILE A 27 -11.49 9.28 -8.07
CA ILE A 27 -10.49 9.32 -6.99
C ILE A 27 -10.72 10.50 -6.04
N GLU A 28 -11.01 11.68 -6.59
CA GLU A 28 -11.28 12.89 -5.82
C GLU A 28 -12.59 12.75 -5.00
N ALA A 29 -13.62 12.16 -5.61
CA ALA A 29 -14.93 12.01 -4.98
C ALA A 29 -15.04 10.81 -4.02
N ALA A 30 -14.12 9.85 -4.07
CA ALA A 30 -14.15 8.67 -3.22
C ALA A 30 -14.02 9.05 -1.74
N ALA A 31 -15.04 8.76 -0.94
CA ALA A 31 -15.10 9.11 0.48
C ALA A 31 -14.99 7.88 1.40
N ASP A 32 -15.50 6.72 0.95
CA ASP A 32 -15.58 5.48 1.72
C ASP A 32 -14.60 4.42 1.22
N LEU A 33 -14.32 3.42 2.06
CA LEU A 33 -13.37 2.36 1.77
C LEU A 33 -13.83 1.43 0.63
N SER A 34 -15.14 1.18 0.50
CA SER A 34 -15.66 0.33 -0.59
C SER A 34 -15.40 0.97 -1.95
N THR A 35 -15.64 2.28 -2.09
CA THR A 35 -15.32 3.02 -3.32
C THR A 35 -13.81 3.03 -3.59
N ILE A 36 -12.99 3.22 -2.56
CA ILE A 36 -11.51 3.21 -2.70
C ILE A 36 -11.01 1.82 -3.11
N ALA A 37 -11.57 0.73 -2.57
CA ALA A 37 -11.21 -0.65 -2.92
C ALA A 37 -11.47 -0.94 -4.40
N LYS A 38 -12.62 -0.51 -4.92
CA LYS A 38 -12.95 -0.62 -6.35
C LYS A 38 -11.97 0.17 -7.23
N LEU A 39 -11.57 1.37 -6.80
CA LEU A 39 -10.55 2.15 -7.49
C LEU A 39 -9.17 1.49 -7.44
N TYR A 40 -8.79 0.90 -6.30
CA TYR A 40 -7.56 0.13 -6.19
C TYR A 40 -7.54 -1.04 -7.18
N ARG A 41 -8.65 -1.78 -7.32
CA ARG A 41 -8.78 -2.84 -8.33
C ARG A 41 -8.59 -2.32 -9.77
N LEU A 42 -9.02 -1.09 -10.08
CA LEU A 42 -8.74 -0.48 -11.38
C LEU A 42 -7.23 -0.25 -11.64
N THR A 43 -6.41 -0.14 -10.60
CA THR A 43 -4.94 -0.04 -10.75
C THR A 43 -4.27 -1.37 -11.12
N ASP A 44 -5.04 -2.46 -11.10
CA ASP A 44 -4.59 -3.80 -11.50
C ASP A 44 -5.40 -4.30 -12.71
N GLU A 45 -6.66 -4.70 -12.47
CA GLU A 45 -7.57 -5.30 -13.46
C GLU A 45 -7.91 -4.35 -14.63
N GLY A 46 -8.01 -3.05 -14.34
CA GLY A 46 -8.45 -2.03 -15.29
C GLY A 46 -7.31 -1.19 -15.88
N TYR A 47 -6.08 -1.32 -15.38
CA TYR A 47 -5.06 -0.30 -15.54
C TYR A 47 -4.70 -0.03 -17.01
N TYR A 48 -4.53 -1.10 -17.79
CA TYR A 48 -4.20 -0.99 -19.21
C TYR A 48 -5.34 -0.40 -20.06
N ARG A 49 -6.57 -0.32 -19.54
CA ARG A 49 -7.70 0.30 -20.23
C ARG A 49 -7.82 1.80 -19.93
N ILE A 50 -7.12 2.31 -18.91
CA ILE A 50 -7.10 3.74 -18.58
C ILE A 50 -6.31 4.50 -19.65
N ARG A 51 -6.97 5.46 -20.32
CA ARG A 51 -6.39 6.22 -21.44
C ARG A 51 -6.68 7.73 -21.30
N PRO A 52 -5.64 8.59 -21.36
CA PRO A 52 -4.22 8.25 -21.24
C PRO A 52 -3.89 7.58 -19.90
N GLU A 53 -2.68 7.04 -19.72
CA GLU A 53 -2.31 6.38 -18.46
C GLU A 53 -2.46 7.35 -17.27
N LEU A 54 -2.90 6.82 -16.12
CA LEU A 54 -3.23 7.64 -14.94
C LEU A 54 -2.05 8.50 -14.45
N GLY A 55 -0.83 7.96 -14.60
CA GLY A 55 0.40 8.56 -14.11
C GLY A 55 0.82 7.97 -12.77
N ARG A 56 2.13 7.94 -12.51
CA ARG A 56 2.73 7.26 -11.36
C ARG A 56 2.27 7.83 -10.04
N GLU A 57 2.28 9.15 -9.90
CA GLU A 57 1.95 9.85 -8.64
C GLU A 57 0.52 9.58 -8.21
N VAL A 58 -0.42 9.64 -9.16
CA VAL A 58 -1.84 9.39 -8.90
C VAL A 58 -2.06 7.91 -8.54
N THR A 59 -1.44 7.01 -9.30
CA THR A 59 -1.55 5.56 -9.08
C THR A 59 -0.99 5.16 -7.71
N CYS A 60 0.22 5.64 -7.39
CA CYS A 60 0.87 5.38 -6.10
C CYS A 60 0.09 6.02 -4.93
N GLY A 61 -0.43 7.24 -5.11
CA GLY A 61 -1.25 7.91 -4.10
C GLY A 61 -2.54 7.14 -3.80
N LEU A 62 -3.19 6.57 -4.81
CA LEU A 62 -4.37 5.73 -4.64
C LEU A 62 -4.04 4.41 -3.92
N ILE A 63 -2.98 3.71 -4.32
CA ILE A 63 -2.53 2.47 -3.67
C ILE A 63 -2.19 2.71 -2.20
N GLN A 64 -1.40 3.76 -1.91
CA GLN A 64 -1.09 4.15 -0.53
C GLN A 64 -2.37 4.45 0.26
N ARG A 65 -3.29 5.24 -0.29
CA ARG A 65 -4.55 5.60 0.37
C ARG A 65 -5.38 4.36 0.70
N TYR A 66 -5.46 3.40 -0.23
CA TYR A 66 -6.18 2.15 -0.02
C TYR A 66 -5.60 1.36 1.16
N PHE A 67 -4.31 1.01 1.12
CA PHE A 67 -3.70 0.21 2.19
C PHE A 67 -3.79 0.88 3.55
N LEU A 68 -3.54 2.19 3.65
CA LEU A 68 -3.64 2.90 4.93
C LEU A 68 -5.09 2.93 5.48
N GLN A 69 -6.10 3.00 4.62
CA GLN A 69 -7.50 2.92 5.04
C GLN A 69 -7.90 1.51 5.47
N CYS A 70 -7.46 0.46 4.76
CA CYS A 70 -7.65 -0.93 5.17
C CYS A 70 -7.02 -1.19 6.54
N ILE A 71 -5.77 -0.76 6.75
CA ILE A 71 -5.08 -0.90 8.04
C ILE A 71 -5.86 -0.19 9.15
N ARG A 72 -6.31 1.05 8.90
CA ARG A 72 -7.06 1.85 9.88
C ARG A 72 -8.39 1.22 10.25
N GLN A 73 -9.20 0.83 9.25
CA GLN A 73 -10.58 0.41 9.47
C GLN A 73 -10.68 -1.06 9.87
N GLY A 74 -9.82 -1.93 9.31
CA GLY A 74 -9.80 -3.36 9.64
C GLY A 74 -11.13 -4.06 9.40
N VAL A 75 -11.77 -3.77 8.27
CA VAL A 75 -13.04 -4.41 7.89
C VAL A 75 -12.81 -5.89 7.54
N ASP A 76 -13.82 -6.70 7.83
CA ASP A 76 -13.90 -8.11 7.42
C ASP A 76 -14.85 -8.19 6.23
N ASP A 77 -14.30 -8.21 5.02
CA ASP A 77 -15.02 -8.13 3.76
C ASP A 77 -14.21 -8.84 2.66
N ASP A 78 -14.87 -9.67 1.85
CA ASP A 78 -14.20 -10.49 0.84
C ASP A 78 -13.55 -9.66 -0.30
N GLU A 79 -14.01 -8.43 -0.51
CA GLU A 79 -13.51 -7.52 -1.56
C GLU A 79 -12.48 -6.50 -1.03
N ILE A 80 -12.32 -6.40 0.29
CA ILE A 80 -11.46 -5.40 0.94
C ILE A 80 -10.44 -6.11 1.83
N GLN A 81 -9.15 -5.84 1.60
CA GLN A 81 -8.10 -6.45 2.40
C GLN A 81 -8.29 -6.13 3.89
N GLY A 82 -8.19 -7.19 4.70
CA GLY A 82 -8.15 -7.06 6.15
C GLY A 82 -6.91 -6.29 6.60
N ARG A 83 -6.93 -5.80 7.84
CA ARG A 83 -5.87 -4.92 8.39
C ARG A 83 -4.45 -5.46 8.21
N TYR A 84 -4.21 -6.70 8.61
CA TYR A 84 -2.87 -7.32 8.56
C TYR A 84 -2.45 -7.66 7.13
N GLU A 85 -3.41 -8.06 6.28
CA GLU A 85 -3.17 -8.30 4.87
C GLU A 85 -2.75 -7.01 4.15
N ALA A 86 -3.42 -5.90 4.43
CA ALA A 86 -3.08 -4.60 3.88
C ALA A 86 -1.70 -4.10 4.36
N ALA A 87 -1.34 -4.32 5.64
CA ALA A 87 0.00 -4.02 6.14
C ALA A 87 1.08 -4.82 5.40
N ARG A 88 0.83 -6.12 5.17
CA ARG A 88 1.74 -6.97 4.39
C ARG A 88 1.84 -6.51 2.94
N SER A 89 0.72 -6.23 2.28
CA SER A 89 0.69 -5.73 0.90
C SER A 89 1.40 -4.37 0.78
N LEU A 90 1.27 -3.50 1.78
CA LEU A 90 1.98 -2.24 1.82
C LEU A 90 3.51 -2.44 1.87
N HIS A 91 4.03 -3.40 2.63
CA HIS A 91 5.48 -3.66 2.64
C HIS A 91 5.95 -4.16 1.27
N LEU A 92 5.18 -5.03 0.61
CA LEU A 92 5.51 -5.53 -0.73
C LEU A 92 5.53 -4.41 -1.76
N TRP A 93 4.62 -3.47 -1.62
CA TRP A 93 4.60 -2.27 -2.45
C TRP A 93 5.84 -1.38 -2.21
N PHE A 94 6.30 -1.23 -0.96
CA PHE A 94 7.58 -0.54 -0.67
C PHE A 94 8.79 -1.27 -1.32
N CYS A 95 8.86 -2.60 -1.22
CA CYS A 95 9.91 -3.38 -1.87
C CYS A 95 9.86 -3.25 -3.40
N HIS A 96 8.67 -3.21 -3.99
CA HIS A 96 8.54 -2.95 -5.42
C HIS A 96 9.04 -1.56 -5.79
N LEU A 97 8.60 -0.52 -5.06
CA LEU A 97 8.99 0.86 -5.34
C LEU A 97 10.49 1.08 -5.21
N SER A 98 11.18 0.41 -4.27
CA SER A 98 12.63 0.55 -4.11
C SER A 98 13.45 0.04 -5.30
N GLU A 99 12.84 -0.79 -6.17
CA GLU A 99 13.45 -1.30 -7.39
C GLU A 99 13.12 -0.46 -8.63
N VAL A 100 12.14 0.45 -8.52
CA VAL A 100 11.71 1.32 -9.61
C VAL A 100 12.43 2.66 -9.52
N ALA A 101 13.01 3.12 -10.63
CA ALA A 101 13.69 4.41 -10.68
C ALA A 101 12.73 5.58 -10.38
N ASP A 102 13.24 6.64 -9.75
CA ASP A 102 12.53 7.88 -9.46
C ASP A 102 11.27 7.72 -8.57
N THR A 103 11.34 6.86 -7.56
CA THR A 103 10.26 6.65 -6.56
C THR A 103 10.61 7.13 -5.15
N THR A 104 11.82 7.68 -4.94
CA THR A 104 12.32 8.08 -3.61
C THR A 104 11.38 9.05 -2.88
N THR A 105 10.78 9.99 -3.60
CA THR A 105 9.81 10.96 -3.03
C THR A 105 8.50 10.29 -2.62
N ILE A 106 8.03 9.29 -3.40
CA ILE A 106 6.85 8.48 -3.11
C ILE A 106 7.09 7.64 -1.86
N LEU A 107 8.22 6.93 -1.78
CA LEU A 107 8.61 6.15 -0.60
C LEU A 107 8.68 7.02 0.66
N ALA A 108 9.30 8.21 0.57
CA ALA A 108 9.39 9.12 1.70
C ALA A 108 8.01 9.64 2.15
N ALA A 109 7.11 9.94 1.20
CA ALA A 109 5.75 10.36 1.52
C ALA A 109 4.93 9.24 2.16
N ALA A 110 5.04 8.01 1.63
CA ALA A 110 4.38 6.84 2.19
C ALA A 110 4.89 6.50 3.60
N ALA A 111 6.20 6.55 3.83
CA ALA A 111 6.79 6.29 5.15
C ALA A 111 6.32 7.29 6.22
N ARG A 112 6.20 8.58 5.83
CA ARG A 112 5.60 9.61 6.70
C ARG A 112 4.15 9.30 7.03
N ALA A 113 3.34 8.91 6.03
CA ALA A 113 1.94 8.58 6.26
C ALA A 113 1.74 7.33 7.14
N VAL A 114 2.61 6.32 7.02
CA VAL A 114 2.63 5.17 7.95
C VAL A 114 2.96 5.62 9.36
N THR A 115 3.97 6.50 9.52
CA THR A 115 4.34 7.06 10.82
C THR A 115 3.18 7.83 11.46
N GLU A 116 2.50 8.68 10.68
CA GLU A 116 1.33 9.44 11.15
C GLU A 116 0.17 8.52 11.55
N LEU A 117 -0.09 7.46 10.77
CA LEU A 117 -1.11 6.47 11.11
C LEU A 117 -0.77 5.76 12.43
N PHE A 118 0.48 5.33 12.61
CA PHE A 118 0.93 4.67 13.84
C PHE A 118 0.74 5.58 15.07
N LEU A 119 1.16 6.85 14.98
CA LEU A 119 1.08 7.79 16.09
C LEU A 119 -0.36 8.11 16.50
N THR A 120 -1.26 8.21 15.53
CA THR A 120 -2.66 8.63 15.75
C THR A 120 -3.61 7.48 16.07
N ALA A 121 -3.20 6.22 15.84
CA ALA A 121 -4.10 5.08 15.96
C ALA A 121 -4.01 4.34 17.30
N GLY A 122 -5.00 3.47 17.53
CA GLY A 122 -5.06 2.55 18.68
C GLY A 122 -4.13 1.34 18.53
N GLU A 123 -4.03 0.56 19.60
CA GLU A 123 -3.14 -0.60 19.74
C GLU A 123 -3.27 -1.61 18.58
N ASP A 124 -4.50 -1.94 18.22
CA ASP A 124 -4.90 -2.76 17.10
C ASP A 124 -4.24 -2.40 15.75
N VAL A 125 -4.21 -1.11 15.43
CA VAL A 125 -3.62 -0.58 14.20
C VAL A 125 -2.10 -0.54 14.32
N ARG A 126 -1.59 -0.17 15.49
CA ARG A 126 -0.15 -0.15 15.77
C ARG A 126 0.46 -1.55 15.66
N GLY A 127 -0.20 -2.56 16.22
CA GLY A 127 0.23 -3.96 16.14
C GLY A 127 0.28 -4.47 14.70
N ALA A 128 -0.69 -4.09 13.87
CA ALA A 128 -0.67 -4.44 12.45
C ALA A 128 0.42 -3.72 11.66
N ILE A 129 0.69 -2.44 11.95
CA ILE A 129 1.80 -1.71 11.33
C ILE A 129 3.13 -2.32 11.78
N GLU A 130 3.27 -2.67 13.05
CA GLU A 130 4.51 -3.23 13.57
C GLU A 130 4.80 -4.61 12.96
N THR A 131 3.90 -5.57 13.16
CA THR A 131 4.13 -6.97 12.78
C THR A 131 3.84 -7.24 11.30
N GLY A 132 2.86 -6.56 10.71
CA GLY A 132 2.47 -6.78 9.32
C GLY A 132 3.27 -5.95 8.32
N PHE A 133 3.90 -4.85 8.75
CA PHE A 133 4.62 -3.95 7.86
C PHE A 133 6.06 -3.67 8.31
N LEU A 134 6.28 -3.19 9.54
CA LEU A 134 7.57 -2.66 9.97
C LEU A 134 8.62 -3.77 10.12
N GLU A 135 8.25 -4.91 10.69
CA GLU A 135 9.12 -6.10 10.76
C GLU A 135 9.66 -6.47 9.38
N HIS A 136 8.77 -6.51 8.38
CA HIS A 136 9.10 -6.93 7.01
C HIS A 136 9.82 -5.85 6.20
N VAL A 137 9.41 -4.58 6.31
CA VAL A 137 10.05 -3.49 5.55
C VAL A 137 11.52 -3.31 5.98
N LEU A 138 11.84 -3.63 7.24
CA LEU A 138 13.20 -3.54 7.79
C LEU A 138 14.08 -4.76 7.49
N GLU A 139 13.51 -5.84 6.94
CA GLU A 139 14.28 -6.93 6.31
C GLU A 139 15.13 -6.38 5.14
N THR A 140 14.59 -5.38 4.42
CA THR A 140 15.26 -4.73 3.28
C THR A 140 16.11 -3.55 3.74
N ALA A 141 17.43 -3.69 3.70
CA ALA A 141 18.36 -2.66 4.17
C ALA A 141 18.16 -1.28 3.50
N ALA A 142 17.82 -1.27 2.20
CA ALA A 142 17.59 -0.03 1.44
C ALA A 142 16.35 0.76 1.90
N LEU A 143 15.42 0.14 2.62
CA LEU A 143 14.20 0.78 3.11
C LEU A 143 14.34 1.35 4.53
N ARG A 144 15.35 0.92 5.30
CA ARG A 144 15.59 1.38 6.68
C ARG A 144 15.73 2.91 6.81
N PRO A 145 16.44 3.63 5.91
CA PRO A 145 16.59 5.08 6.03
C PRO A 145 15.28 5.88 6.07
N TYR A 146 14.18 5.33 5.53
CA TYR A 146 12.87 5.99 5.57
C TYR A 146 12.21 5.97 6.96
N PHE A 147 12.73 5.14 7.88
CA PHE A 147 12.18 4.92 9.21
C PHE A 147 13.19 5.14 10.34
N ASP A 148 14.44 5.50 10.03
CA ASP A 148 15.51 5.72 11.03
C ASP A 148 15.10 6.71 12.13
N HIS A 149 14.24 7.68 11.84
CA HIS A 149 13.73 8.64 12.83
C HIS A 149 12.97 7.97 13.98
N TRP A 150 12.38 6.79 13.76
CA TRP A 150 11.67 6.04 14.80
C TRP A 150 12.59 5.64 15.96
N SER A 151 13.89 5.45 15.70
CA SER A 151 14.89 5.13 16.75
C SER A 151 15.05 6.23 17.80
N SER A 152 14.71 7.47 17.44
CA SER A 152 14.91 8.66 18.26
C SER A 152 13.63 9.22 18.88
N ASP A 153 12.46 8.88 18.33
CA ASP A 153 11.16 9.29 18.86
C ASP A 153 10.71 8.29 19.94
N THR A 154 10.57 8.76 21.18
CA THR A 154 10.21 7.92 22.34
C THR A 154 8.88 7.19 22.18
N ARG A 155 7.98 7.67 21.31
CA ARG A 155 6.67 7.06 21.04
C ARG A 155 6.75 5.92 20.01
N LEU A 156 7.81 5.89 19.21
CA LEU A 156 8.02 4.94 18.11
C LEU A 156 9.13 3.94 18.41
N LYS A 157 10.06 4.33 19.28
CA LYS A 157 11.31 3.63 19.54
C LYS A 157 11.13 2.16 19.92
N GLU A 158 10.16 1.84 20.77
CA GLU A 158 9.95 0.48 21.25
C GLU A 158 9.54 -0.47 20.11
N ALA A 159 8.56 -0.06 19.29
CA ALA A 159 8.12 -0.81 18.11
C ALA A 159 9.24 -0.91 17.07
N TRP A 160 10.02 0.16 16.90
CA TRP A 160 11.19 0.16 16.03
C TRP A 160 12.25 -0.84 16.46
N GLU A 161 12.60 -0.91 17.74
CA GLU A 161 13.62 -1.81 18.25
C GLU A 161 13.24 -3.28 18.01
N ARG A 162 12.00 -3.66 18.30
CA ARG A 162 11.48 -5.01 18.03
C ARG A 162 11.46 -5.34 16.54
N ALA A 163 10.90 -4.45 15.72
CA ALA A 163 10.83 -4.66 14.28
C ALA A 163 12.22 -4.71 13.61
N MET A 164 13.17 -3.91 14.11
CA MET A 164 14.56 -3.93 13.63
C MET A 164 15.29 -5.21 14.06
N GLU A 165 15.01 -5.75 15.25
CA GLU A 165 15.53 -7.06 15.66
C GLU A 165 15.08 -8.15 14.69
N TRP A 166 13.78 -8.18 14.37
CA TRP A 166 13.24 -9.08 13.35
C TRP A 166 13.92 -8.90 11.99
N GLY A 167 13.97 -7.67 11.48
CA GLY A 167 14.52 -7.37 10.14
C GLY A 167 16.01 -7.72 10.01
N LYS A 168 16.77 -7.69 11.11
CA LYS A 168 18.16 -8.16 11.13
C LYS A 168 18.29 -9.68 11.15
N ALA A 169 17.38 -10.38 11.82
CA ALA A 169 17.35 -11.83 11.87
C ALA A 169 16.89 -12.45 10.53
N HIS A 170 16.09 -11.74 9.74
CA HIS A 170 15.47 -12.22 8.51
C HIS A 170 15.79 -11.36 7.27
N PRO A 171 17.08 -11.13 6.93
CA PRO A 171 17.45 -10.22 5.84
C PRO A 171 16.86 -10.67 4.50
N ASP A 172 16.13 -9.76 3.84
CA ASP A 172 15.42 -9.96 2.57
C ASP A 172 14.58 -11.26 2.47
N TYR A 173 14.11 -11.80 3.60
CA TYR A 173 13.42 -13.09 3.63
C TYR A 173 12.13 -13.09 2.81
N THR A 174 11.21 -12.18 3.13
CA THR A 174 9.86 -12.15 2.55
C THR A 174 9.91 -11.77 1.07
N TRP A 175 10.72 -10.75 0.75
CA TRP A 175 10.90 -10.30 -0.63
C TRP A 175 11.68 -11.32 -1.47
N GLY A 176 12.69 -11.96 -0.89
CA GLY A 176 13.46 -13.02 -1.53
C GLY A 176 12.59 -14.21 -1.93
N LEU A 177 11.68 -14.64 -1.05
CA LEU A 177 10.74 -15.73 -1.34
C LEU A 177 9.81 -15.39 -2.52
N LEU A 178 9.26 -14.18 -2.55
CA LEU A 178 8.37 -13.76 -3.65
C LEU A 178 9.11 -13.66 -4.99
N LYS A 179 10.35 -13.18 -4.99
CA LYS A 179 11.19 -13.18 -6.20
C LYS A 179 11.44 -14.59 -6.73
N GLN A 180 11.59 -15.57 -5.84
CA GLN A 180 11.75 -16.97 -6.26
C GLN A 180 10.47 -17.52 -6.89
N LEU A 181 9.30 -17.25 -6.30
CA LEU A 181 8.01 -17.68 -6.83
C LEU A 181 7.73 -17.10 -8.23
N ARG A 182 7.91 -15.79 -8.42
CA ARG A 182 7.72 -15.14 -9.74
C ARG A 182 8.62 -15.74 -10.83
N LYS A 183 9.84 -16.15 -10.47
CA LYS A 183 10.77 -16.82 -11.39
C LYS A 183 10.33 -18.22 -11.80
N LEU A 184 9.54 -18.90 -10.97
CA LEU A 184 8.98 -20.22 -11.28
C LEU A 184 7.75 -20.12 -12.19
N GLU A 185 6.93 -19.08 -12.02
CA GLU A 185 5.76 -18.82 -12.86
C GLU A 185 6.09 -18.28 -14.26
N SER A 186 7.30 -17.72 -14.43
CA SER A 186 7.78 -17.19 -15.71
C SER A 186 8.49 -18.24 -16.59
N LYS A 187 8.44 -19.53 -16.23
CA LYS A 187 9.03 -20.67 -16.95
C LYS A 187 7.95 -21.58 -17.51
#